data_AF-A0ABC8BWB5-F1
#
_entry.id   AF-A0ABC8BWB5-F1
#
_cell.length_a   1.000
_cell.length_b   1.000
_cell.length_c   1.000
_cell.angle_alpha   90.00
_cell.angle_beta   90.00
_cell.angle_gamma   90.00
#
_symmetry.space_group_name_H-M   'P 1'
#
loop_
_entity.id
_entity.type
_entity.pdbx_description
1 polymer ?
#
loop_
_entity_poly.entity_id
_entity_poly.type
_entity_poly.pdbx_seq_one_letter_code
_entity_poly.pdbx_strand_id
1 'polypeptide(L)'
;MVETLERALRDRSAEGEAAAVLVGTALNDDDAEFVEHWCVQVGTRAVPGSPLLGLAGLCLGHTARRFRHLSDEALALAQSLSARAETDPADVDGRAVDGYDDVRSFLHLW
;
A
#
# COMPACT_ATOMS: atom_id res chain seq x y z
N MET A 1 -7.10 -13.87 -6.49
CA MET A 1 -6.41 -12.86 -5.67
C MET A 1 -5.22 -12.28 -6.43
N VAL A 2 -4.12 -13.03 -6.57
CA VAL A 2 -2.92 -12.62 -7.33
C VAL A 2 -3.26 -12.16 -8.76
N GLU A 3 -4.01 -12.96 -9.51
CA GLU A 3 -4.40 -12.62 -10.89
C GLU A 3 -5.17 -11.29 -10.98
N THR A 4 -6.04 -10.99 -10.00
CA THR A 4 -6.77 -9.72 -9.93
C THR A 4 -5.81 -8.54 -9.73
N LEU A 5 -4.84 -8.68 -8.82
CA LEU A 5 -3.83 -7.64 -8.56
C LEU A 5 -2.93 -7.44 -9.79
N GLU A 6 -2.44 -8.51 -10.40
CA GLU A 6 -1.64 -8.44 -11.63
C GLU A 6 -2.38 -7.81 -12.80
N ARG A 7 -3.69 -8.10 -12.93
CA ARG A 7 -4.53 -7.52 -13.97
C ARG A 7 -4.68 -6.01 -13.76
N ALA A 8 -4.94 -5.55 -12.54
CA ALA A 8 -5.09 -4.12 -12.27
C ALA A 8 -3.81 -3.31 -12.53
N LEU A 9 -2.63 -3.94 -12.48
CA LEU A 9 -1.38 -3.31 -12.89
C LEU A 9 -1.27 -3.07 -14.41
N ARG A 10 -2.14 -3.69 -15.22
CA ARG A 10 -2.15 -3.57 -16.69
C ARG A 10 -3.43 -2.92 -17.22
N ASP A 11 -4.51 -3.00 -16.47
CA ASP A 11 -5.87 -2.63 -16.89
C ASP A 11 -6.60 -1.90 -15.75
N ARG A 12 -6.87 -0.61 -15.95
CA ARG A 12 -7.52 0.24 -14.94
C ARG A 12 -8.96 -0.19 -14.63
N SER A 13 -9.62 -0.94 -15.51
CA SER A 13 -10.99 -1.41 -15.25
C SER A 13 -11.06 -2.40 -14.07
N ALA A 14 -9.93 -3.01 -13.70
CA ALA A 14 -9.82 -3.92 -12.57
C ALA A 14 -9.41 -3.24 -11.23
N GLU A 15 -9.18 -1.91 -11.21
CA GLU A 15 -8.70 -1.20 -10.00
C GLU A 15 -9.64 -1.36 -8.80
N GLY A 16 -10.96 -1.36 -9.02
CA GLY A 16 -11.94 -1.51 -7.93
C GLY A 16 -11.89 -2.90 -7.29
N GLU A 17 -11.77 -3.96 -8.10
CA GLU A 17 -11.65 -5.33 -7.59
C GLU A 17 -10.30 -5.54 -6.90
N ALA A 18 -9.22 -5.03 -7.48
CA ALA A 18 -7.89 -5.09 -6.89
C ALA A 18 -7.80 -4.33 -5.57
N ALA A 19 -8.50 -3.20 -5.43
CA ALA A 19 -8.59 -2.47 -4.17
C ALA A 19 -9.21 -3.33 -3.06
N ALA A 20 -10.33 -3.99 -3.34
CA ALA A 20 -10.99 -4.87 -2.39
C ALA A 20 -10.10 -6.07 -2.00
N VAL A 21 -9.40 -6.64 -2.99
CA VAL A 21 -8.46 -7.74 -2.78
C VAL A 21 -7.27 -7.30 -1.92
N LEU A 22 -6.64 -6.16 -2.22
CA LEU A 22 -5.47 -5.68 -1.49
C LEU A 22 -5.81 -5.39 -0.02
N VAL A 23 -6.92 -4.69 0.23
CA VAL A 23 -7.38 -4.40 1.60
C VAL A 23 -7.76 -5.69 2.32
N GLY A 24 -8.49 -6.60 1.66
CA GLY A 24 -8.87 -7.88 2.24
C GLY A 24 -7.66 -8.72 2.66
N THR A 25 -6.61 -8.72 1.83
CA THR A 25 -5.33 -9.39 2.10
C THR A 25 -4.64 -8.74 3.29
N ALA A 26 -4.46 -7.41 3.27
CA ALA A 26 -3.78 -6.67 4.33
C ALA A 26 -4.47 -6.75 5.70
N LEU A 27 -5.79 -6.98 5.74
CA LEU A 27 -6.54 -7.09 6.98
C LEU A 27 -6.67 -8.52 7.51
N ASN A 28 -6.70 -9.54 6.64
CA ASN A 28 -7.11 -10.89 7.03
C ASN A 28 -6.09 -11.99 6.74
N ASP A 29 -5.12 -11.77 5.85
CA ASP A 29 -4.10 -12.78 5.55
C ASP A 29 -3.02 -12.77 6.63
N ASP A 30 -2.61 -13.95 7.10
CA ASP A 30 -1.64 -14.12 8.19
C ASP A 30 -0.19 -14.25 7.69
N ASP A 31 0.01 -14.39 6.37
CA ASP A 31 1.33 -14.39 5.76
C ASP A 31 1.83 -12.95 5.56
N ALA A 32 2.66 -12.48 6.51
CA ALA A 32 3.19 -11.12 6.51
C ALA A 32 4.04 -10.81 5.26
N GLU A 33 4.86 -11.76 4.81
CA GLU A 33 5.72 -11.58 3.63
C GLU A 33 4.87 -11.46 2.37
N PHE A 34 3.83 -12.28 2.24
CA PHE A 34 2.90 -12.23 1.12
C PHE A 34 2.10 -10.91 1.08
N VAL A 35 1.58 -10.47 2.23
CA VAL A 35 0.86 -9.20 2.35
C VAL A 35 1.77 -8.03 1.94
N GLU A 36 2.97 -7.99 2.51
CA GLU A 36 3.93 -6.91 2.22
C GLU A 36 4.34 -6.91 0.75
N HIS A 37 4.65 -8.08 0.19
CA HIS A 37 5.01 -8.24 -1.22
C HIS A 37 3.97 -7.59 -2.15
N TRP A 38 2.67 -7.87 -1.93
CA TRP A 38 1.63 -7.31 -2.78
C TRP A 38 1.40 -5.82 -2.56
N CYS A 39 1.56 -5.32 -1.34
CA CYS A 39 1.53 -3.87 -1.10
C CYS A 39 2.66 -3.17 -1.85
N VAL A 40 3.87 -3.75 -1.83
CA VAL A 40 5.03 -3.23 -2.56
C VAL A 40 4.80 -3.29 -4.08
N GLN A 41 4.41 -4.45 -4.62
CA GLN A 41 4.16 -4.59 -6.06
C GLN A 41 3.12 -3.60 -6.57
N VAL A 42 2.02 -3.40 -5.83
CA VAL A 42 0.99 -2.44 -6.21
C VAL A 42 1.48 -1.00 -6.08
N GLY A 43 2.09 -0.64 -4.95
CA GLY A 43 2.56 0.73 -4.68
C GLY A 43 3.69 1.19 -5.61
N THR A 44 4.49 0.26 -6.14
CA THR A 44 5.55 0.57 -7.10
C THR A 44 5.06 0.61 -8.55
N ARG A 45 4.09 -0.24 -8.92
CA ARG A 45 3.76 -0.48 -10.35
C ARG A 45 2.44 0.14 -10.80
N ALA A 46 1.57 0.55 -9.88
CA ALA A 46 0.36 1.28 -10.25
C ALA A 46 0.72 2.63 -10.89
N VAL A 47 -0.05 3.04 -11.90
CA VAL A 47 0.19 4.30 -12.62
C VAL A 47 -0.13 5.51 -11.74
N PRO A 48 0.54 6.68 -11.97
CA PRO A 48 0.19 7.93 -11.31
C PRO A 48 -1.31 8.24 -11.37
N GLY A 49 -1.87 8.71 -10.25
CA GLY A 49 -3.29 8.98 -10.08
C GLY A 49 -4.18 7.74 -9.96
N SER A 50 -3.60 6.54 -9.89
CA SER A 50 -4.35 5.33 -9.55
C SER A 50 -4.69 5.33 -8.05
N PRO A 51 -5.95 5.03 -7.66
CA PRO A 51 -6.34 4.93 -6.25
C PRO A 51 -5.64 3.77 -5.53
N LEU A 52 -4.98 2.88 -6.26
CA LEU A 52 -4.20 1.77 -5.70
C LEU A 52 -2.91 2.25 -5.02
N LEU A 53 -2.35 3.40 -5.41
CA LEU A 53 -1.15 3.95 -4.78
C LEU A 53 -1.41 4.36 -3.33
N GLY A 54 -2.47 5.14 -3.09
CA GLY A 54 -2.89 5.52 -1.73
C GLY A 54 -3.27 4.31 -0.88
N LEU A 55 -3.94 3.32 -1.49
CA LEU A 55 -4.29 2.07 -0.81
C LEU A 55 -3.09 1.23 -0.44
N ALA A 56 -2.07 1.13 -1.29
CA ALA A 56 -0.84 0.41 -0.97
C ALA A 56 -0.17 1.02 0.27
N GLY A 57 -0.07 2.35 0.35
CA GLY A 57 0.44 3.05 1.53
C GLY A 57 -0.38 2.74 2.79
N LEU A 58 -1.71 2.81 2.72
CA LEU A 58 -2.59 2.46 3.83
C LEU A 58 -2.43 0.99 4.27
N CYS A 59 -2.33 0.06 3.32
CA CYS A 59 -2.17 -1.36 3.60
C CYS A 59 -0.81 -1.69 4.23
N LEU A 60 0.26 -0.95 3.89
CA LEU A 60 1.53 -1.01 4.60
C LEU A 60 1.41 -0.55 6.05
N GLY A 61 0.62 0.50 6.32
CA GLY A 61 0.27 0.91 7.69
C GLY A 61 -0.43 -0.21 8.47
N HIS A 62 -1.40 -0.90 7.84
CA HIS A 62 -2.04 -2.07 8.45
C HIS A 62 -1.08 -3.24 8.68
N THR A 63 -0.13 -3.46 7.77
CA THR A 63 0.89 -4.50 7.89
C THR A 63 1.82 -4.20 9.06
N ALA A 64 2.33 -2.96 9.17
CA ALA A 64 3.10 -2.50 10.32
C ALA A 64 2.33 -2.63 11.63
N ARG A 65 1.04 -2.28 11.65
CA ARG A 65 0.18 -2.42 12.83
C ARG A 65 0.00 -3.87 13.27
N ARG A 66 -0.26 -4.78 12.32
CA ARG A 66 -0.56 -6.20 12.59
C ARG A 66 0.69 -6.97 12.96
N PHE A 67 1.76 -6.81 12.19
CA PHE A 67 2.95 -7.64 12.28
C PHE A 67 4.12 -6.97 13.03
N ARG A 68 4.00 -5.67 13.34
CA ARG A 68 5.03 -4.87 14.05
C ARG A 68 6.38 -4.87 13.33
N HIS A 69 6.35 -5.07 12.03
CA HIS A 69 7.50 -5.14 11.15
C HIS A 69 7.12 -4.67 9.75
N LEU A 70 8.09 -4.09 9.05
CA LEU A 70 8.15 -3.92 7.61
C LEU A 70 9.59 -4.11 7.16
N SER A 71 9.80 -4.63 5.95
CA SER A 71 11.13 -4.54 5.33
C SER A 71 11.55 -3.10 5.04
N ASP A 72 12.86 -2.89 4.82
CA ASP A 72 13.40 -1.59 4.44
C ASP A 72 12.79 -1.07 3.11
N GLU A 73 12.52 -1.98 2.16
CA GLU A 73 11.88 -1.64 0.88
C GLU A 73 10.45 -1.14 1.10
N ALA A 74 9.66 -1.86 1.89
CA ALA A 74 8.30 -1.49 2.21
C ALA A 74 8.23 -0.17 3.00
N LEU A 75 9.14 0.05 3.93
CA LEU A 75 9.25 1.31 4.67
C LEU A 75 9.59 2.49 3.75
N ALA A 76 10.59 2.33 2.88
CA ALA A 76 10.97 3.35 1.92
C ALA A 76 9.82 3.69 0.96
N LEU A 77 9.06 2.68 0.53
CA LEU A 77 7.89 2.88 -0.31
C LEU A 77 6.78 3.65 0.42
N ALA A 78 6.46 3.28 1.67
CA ALA A 78 5.45 3.99 2.46
C ALA A 78 5.79 5.47 2.62
N GLN A 79 7.06 5.77 2.94
CA GLN A 79 7.55 7.15 3.02
C GLN A 79 7.45 7.89 1.67
N SER A 80 7.85 7.23 0.58
CA SER A 80 7.78 7.83 -0.76
C SER A 80 6.35 8.12 -1.20
N LEU A 81 5.39 7.24 -0.92
CA LEU A 81 3.98 7.44 -1.26
C LEU A 81 3.36 8.56 -0.42
N SER A 82 3.69 8.64 0.88
CA SER A 82 3.27 9.75 1.74
C SER A 82 3.78 11.08 1.20
N ALA A 83 5.07 11.18 0.88
CA ALA A 83 5.66 12.42 0.36
C ALA A 83 5.03 12.86 -0.99
N ARG A 84 4.71 11.89 -1.86
CA ARG A 84 3.99 12.15 -3.12
C ARG A 84 2.58 12.65 -2.87
N ALA A 85 1.86 12.07 -1.90
CA ALA A 85 0.51 12.50 -1.55
C ALA A 85 0.46 13.92 -0.96
N GLU A 86 1.47 14.29 -0.16
CA GLU A 86 1.61 15.66 0.35
C GLU A 86 1.93 16.68 -0.77
N THR A 87 2.68 16.24 -1.79
CA THR A 87 3.10 17.10 -2.90
C THR A 87 1.99 17.28 -3.95
N ASP A 88 1.35 16.18 -4.35
CA ASP A 88 0.30 16.16 -5.37
C ASP A 88 -0.77 15.11 -5.04
N PRO A 89 -1.90 15.52 -4.42
CA PRO A 89 -3.02 14.63 -4.12
C PRO A 89 -3.70 14.01 -5.36
N ALA A 90 -3.43 14.52 -6.57
CA ALA A 90 -3.89 13.92 -7.82
C ALA A 90 -2.98 12.79 -8.31
N ASP A 91 -1.73 12.72 -7.85
CA ASP A 91 -0.81 11.60 -8.10
C ASP A 91 -1.04 10.45 -7.09
N VAL A 92 -1.00 10.76 -5.80
CA VAL A 92 -1.26 9.81 -4.71
C VAL A 92 -2.23 10.44 -3.73
N ASP A 93 -3.33 9.76 -3.38
CA ASP A 93 -4.28 10.31 -2.43
C ASP A 93 -3.80 10.22 -0.96
N GLY A 94 -4.47 10.95 -0.07
CA GLY A 94 -4.08 11.13 1.33
C GLY A 94 -4.04 9.84 2.17
N ARG A 95 -4.60 8.72 1.71
CA ARG A 95 -4.51 7.43 2.44
C ARG A 95 -3.07 6.95 2.60
N ALA A 96 -2.16 7.38 1.71
CA ALA A 96 -0.74 7.09 1.87
C ALA A 96 -0.12 7.80 3.09
N VAL A 97 -0.59 9.00 3.41
CA VAL A 97 -0.14 9.76 4.59
C VAL A 97 -0.61 9.06 5.86
N ASP A 98 -1.91 8.72 5.93
CA ASP A 98 -2.48 7.97 7.05
C ASP A 98 -1.75 6.64 7.28
N GLY A 99 -1.45 5.92 6.18
CA GLY A 99 -0.69 4.69 6.21
C GLY A 99 0.72 4.86 6.77
N TYR A 100 1.43 5.93 6.36
CA TYR A 100 2.77 6.19 6.88
C TYR A 100 2.77 6.64 8.35
N ASP A 101 1.76 7.38 8.80
CA ASP A 101 1.57 7.70 10.21
C ASP A 101 1.37 6.43 11.06
N ASP A 102 0.58 5.47 10.58
CA ASP A 102 0.47 4.14 11.18
C ASP A 102 1.84 3.44 11.25
N VAL A 103 2.59 3.43 10.15
CA VAL A 103 3.94 2.85 10.11
C VAL A 103 4.84 3.47 11.19
N ARG A 104 4.91 4.81 11.26
CA ARG A 104 5.75 5.49 12.26
C ARG A 104 5.31 5.20 13.69
N SER A 105 4.01 5.16 13.93
CA SER A 105 3.42 4.87 15.23
C SER A 105 3.72 3.45 15.70
N PHE A 106 3.46 2.45 14.85
CA PHE A 106 3.59 1.04 15.22
C PHE A 106 5.02 0.49 15.13
N LEU A 107 5.90 1.13 14.36
CA LEU A 107 7.33 0.79 14.32
C LEU A 107 8.21 1.70 15.18
N HIS A 108 7.64 2.69 15.88
CA HIS A 108 8.34 3.59 16.79
C HIS A 108 9.48 4.40 16.12
N LEU A 109 9.21 4.99 14.96
CA LEU A 109 10.18 5.72 14.13
C LEU A 109 10.19 7.25 14.38
N TRP A 110 10.02 7.68 15.63
CA TRP A 110 10.03 9.10 16.03
C TRP A 110 11.32 9.47 16.74
#